data_AF-A0A2A6CZB3-F1
#
_entry.id   AF-A0A2A6CZB3-F1
#
_cell.length_a   1.000
_cell.length_b   1.000
_cell.length_c   1.000
_cell.angle_alpha   90.00
_cell.angle_beta   90.00
_cell.angle_gamma   90.00
#
_symmetry.space_group_name_H-M   'P 1'
#
loop_
_entity.id
_entity.type
_entity.pdbx_description
1 polymer ?
#
loop_
_entity_poly.entity_id
_entity_poly.type
_entity_poly.pdbx_seq_one_letter_code
_entity_poly.pdbx_strand_id
1 'polypeptide(L)'
;MTRLFLILLLLIVSLDSARTMRSNDANCRSNKLKELILETIGMYPHQYSYQAKYLKQEAESRFGNWWSAVIVSDRGGYGMSAIYDEYRNTSCEMNLFDTYYWVGRTC
;
A
#
# COMPACT_ATOMS: atom_id res chain seq x y z
N MET A 1 38.47 18.01 -7.68
CA MET A 1 37.44 18.49 -6.73
C MET A 1 36.00 18.37 -7.24
N THR A 2 35.72 18.61 -8.54
CA THR A 2 34.36 18.58 -9.10
C THR A 2 33.65 17.21 -9.06
N ARG A 3 34.38 16.10 -9.28
CA ARG A 3 33.78 14.76 -9.27
C ARG A 3 33.33 14.28 -7.88
N LEU A 4 34.06 14.64 -6.83
CA LEU A 4 33.68 14.29 -5.45
C LEU A 4 32.41 15.03 -5.03
N PHE A 5 32.28 16.28 -5.46
CA PHE A 5 31.11 17.13 -5.20
C PHE A 5 29.85 16.60 -5.90
N LEU A 6 29.98 16.14 -7.15
CA LEU A 6 28.89 15.49 -7.89
C LEU A 6 28.43 14.18 -7.23
N ILE A 7 29.36 13.36 -6.74
CA ILE A 7 29.03 12.13 -6.03
C ILE A 7 28.32 12.45 -4.70
N LEU A 8 28.77 13.48 -3.98
CA LEU A 8 28.12 13.92 -2.74
C LEU A 8 26.69 14.42 -3.00
N LEU A 9 26.48 15.21 -4.05
CA LEU A 9 25.16 15.69 -4.47
C LEU A 9 24.22 14.54 -4.84
N LEU A 10 24.69 13.55 -5.61
CA LEU A 10 23.91 12.37 -5.95
C LEU A 10 23.51 11.57 -4.72
N LEU A 11 24.42 11.40 -3.75
CA LEU A 11 24.13 10.73 -2.50
C LEU A 11 23.06 11.46 -1.70
N ILE A 12 23.17 12.79 -1.56
CA ILE A 12 22.19 13.61 -0.83
C ILE A 12 20.81 13.51 -1.49
N VAL A 13 20.71 13.62 -2.82
CA VAL A 13 19.44 13.50 -3.55
C VAL A 13 18.81 12.09 -3.38
N SER A 14 19.62 11.03 -3.38
CA SER A 14 19.14 9.67 -3.14
C SER A 14 18.69 9.43 -1.69
N LEU A 15 19.29 10.13 -0.73
CA LEU A 15 18.93 10.07 0.69
C LEU A 15 17.61 10.81 0.98
N ASP A 16 17.37 11.95 0.32
CA ASP A 16 16.14 12.72 0.49
C ASP A 16 14.92 12.02 -0.13
N SER A 17 15.09 11.42 -1.32
CA SER A 17 14.04 10.60 -1.95
C SER A 17 13.67 9.36 -1.12
N ALA A 18 14.62 8.77 -0.39
CA ALA A 18 14.34 7.69 0.55
C ALA A 18 13.58 8.16 1.81
N ARG A 19 13.78 9.41 2.24
CA ARG A 19 13.12 9.99 3.43
C ARG A 19 11.66 10.37 3.18
N THR A 20 11.31 10.79 1.97
CA THR A 20 9.91 11.05 1.58
C THR A 20 9.06 9.77 1.55
N MET A 21 9.68 8.58 1.52
CA MET A 21 9.01 7.29 1.59
C MET A 21 8.72 6.82 3.03
N ARG A 22 8.92 7.66 4.05
CA ARG A 22 8.31 7.45 5.37
C ARG A 22 6.84 7.84 5.30
N SER A 23 6.04 6.87 4.84
CA SER A 23 4.62 6.68 5.16
C SER A 23 4.31 7.23 6.55
N ASN A 24 3.65 8.39 6.60
CA ASN A 24 3.37 9.10 7.84
C ASN A 24 1.99 8.78 8.42
N ASP A 25 1.16 7.96 7.75
CA ASP A 25 -0.16 7.56 8.25
C ASP A 25 -0.43 6.08 7.93
N ALA A 26 0.34 5.17 8.55
CA ALA A 26 0.01 3.74 8.51
C ALA A 26 -0.79 3.35 9.77
N ASN A 27 -2.11 3.26 9.64
CA ASN A 27 -2.99 2.78 10.71
C ASN A 27 -3.27 1.29 10.49
N CYS A 28 -2.32 0.45 10.91
CA CYS A 28 -2.39 -0.99 10.71
C CYS A 28 -2.47 -1.74 12.03
N ARG A 29 -3.53 -2.54 12.17
CA ARG A 29 -3.76 -3.39 13.35
C ARG A 29 -2.85 -4.64 13.36
N SER A 30 -2.17 -4.92 12.24
CA SER A 30 -1.24 -6.04 12.07
C SER A 30 -0.09 -5.68 11.13
N ASN A 31 1.16 -6.00 11.53
CA ASN A 31 2.33 -5.87 10.67
C ASN A 31 2.25 -6.77 9.44
N LYS A 32 1.55 -7.90 9.52
CA LYS A 32 1.35 -8.80 8.37
C LYS A 32 0.46 -8.21 7.29
N LEU A 33 -0.51 -7.38 7.66
CA LEU A 33 -1.31 -6.64 6.68
C LEU A 33 -0.51 -5.50 6.03
N LYS A 34 0.35 -4.84 6.81
CA LYS A 34 1.29 -3.85 6.27
C LYS A 34 2.25 -4.47 5.25
N GLU A 35 2.85 -5.61 5.58
CA GLU A 35 3.69 -6.38 4.66
C GLU A 35 2.90 -6.74 3.38
N LEU A 36 1.66 -7.19 3.52
CA LEU A 36 0.82 -7.56 2.38
C LEU A 36 0.50 -6.37 1.45
N ILE A 37 0.17 -5.20 2.00
CA ILE A 37 -0.02 -3.98 1.19
C ILE A 37 1.28 -3.66 0.44
N LEU A 38 2.44 -3.70 1.11
CA LEU A 38 3.73 -3.40 0.50
C LEU A 38 4.09 -4.38 -0.63
N GLU A 39 3.79 -5.67 -0.47
CA GLU A 39 3.95 -6.68 -1.52
C GLU A 39 3.06 -6.38 -2.74
N THR A 40 1.85 -5.86 -2.52
CA THR A 40 0.86 -5.64 -3.58
C THR A 40 1.17 -4.41 -4.44
N ILE A 41 1.85 -3.39 -3.93
CA ILE A 41 2.12 -2.13 -4.68
C ILE A 41 2.91 -2.39 -5.96
N GLY A 42 3.83 -3.35 -5.93
CA GLY A 42 4.65 -3.72 -7.09
C GLY A 42 3.88 -4.53 -8.14
N MET A 43 2.68 -5.02 -7.81
CA MET A 43 1.87 -5.84 -8.69
C MET A 43 0.93 -4.95 -9.52
N TYR A 44 0.73 -5.28 -10.79
CA TYR A 44 -0.25 -4.61 -11.68
C TYR A 44 -0.17 -3.06 -11.62
N PRO A 45 0.98 -2.44 -11.97
CA PRO A 45 1.18 -1.00 -11.84
C PRO A 45 0.11 -0.23 -12.61
N HIS A 46 -0.43 0.83 -11.99
CA HIS A 46 -1.51 1.69 -12.51
C HIS A 46 -2.86 0.99 -12.76
N GLN A 47 -3.00 -0.30 -12.42
CA GLN A 47 -4.22 -1.07 -12.59
C GLN A 47 -4.87 -1.36 -11.22
N TYR A 48 -5.39 -0.31 -10.59
CA TYR A 48 -5.86 -0.35 -9.20
C TYR A 48 -6.96 -1.40 -8.94
N SER A 49 -7.85 -1.67 -9.90
CA SER A 49 -8.85 -2.74 -9.78
C SER A 49 -8.22 -4.13 -9.67
N TYR A 50 -7.17 -4.40 -10.45
CA TYR A 50 -6.44 -5.67 -10.38
C TYR A 50 -5.60 -5.76 -9.11
N GLN A 51 -4.99 -4.65 -8.68
CA GLN A 51 -4.30 -4.58 -7.39
C GLN A 51 -5.25 -4.88 -6.22
N ALA A 52 -6.43 -4.27 -6.19
CA ALA A 52 -7.41 -4.48 -5.13
C ALA A 52 -7.93 -5.94 -5.10
N LYS A 53 -8.16 -6.52 -6.28
CA LYS A 53 -8.52 -7.94 -6.40
C LYS A 53 -7.41 -8.86 -5.87
N TYR A 54 -6.17 -8.59 -6.26
CA TYR A 54 -5.01 -9.36 -5.81
C TYR A 54 -4.82 -9.25 -4.29
N LEU A 55 -4.88 -8.03 -3.74
CA LEU A 55 -4.78 -7.76 -2.31
C LEU A 55 -5.81 -8.56 -1.50
N LYS A 56 -7.07 -8.57 -1.96
CA LYS A 56 -8.13 -9.38 -1.36
C LYS A 56 -7.78 -10.88 -1.40
N GLN A 57 -7.42 -11.40 -2.58
CA GLN A 57 -7.15 -12.83 -2.76
C GLN A 57 -5.99 -13.32 -1.89
N GLU A 58 -4.93 -12.54 -1.76
CA GLU A 58 -3.81 -12.85 -0.88
C GLU A 58 -4.21 -12.79 0.60
N ALA A 59 -5.03 -11.81 1.00
CA ALA A 59 -5.55 -11.75 2.37
C ALA A 59 -6.42 -12.99 2.68
N GLU A 60 -7.28 -13.40 1.76
CA GLU A 60 -8.12 -14.60 1.88
C GLU A 60 -7.28 -15.88 1.96
N SER A 61 -6.25 -15.99 1.11
CA SER A 61 -5.37 -17.15 1.09
C SER A 61 -4.55 -17.30 2.37
N ARG A 62 -4.09 -16.19 2.96
CA ARG A 62 -3.18 -16.21 4.13
C ARG A 62 -3.92 -16.18 5.47
N PHE A 63 -5.08 -15.53 5.54
CA PHE A 63 -5.76 -15.21 6.81
C PHE A 63 -7.21 -15.73 6.88
N GLY A 64 -7.61 -16.57 5.91
CA GLY A 64 -8.96 -17.10 5.77
C GLY A 64 -9.90 -16.12 5.09
N ASN A 65 -11.12 -16.55 4.79
CA ASN A 65 -12.05 -15.83 3.93
C ASN A 65 -12.52 -14.47 4.49
N TRP A 66 -13.27 -13.75 3.66
CA TRP A 66 -13.99 -12.53 4.00
C TRP A 66 -13.13 -11.29 4.20
N TRP A 67 -12.38 -10.96 3.16
CA TRP A 67 -11.62 -9.73 3.09
C TRP A 67 -12.16 -8.77 2.04
N SER A 68 -11.96 -7.50 2.33
CA SER A 68 -12.25 -6.40 1.44
C SER A 68 -11.01 -5.54 1.27
N ALA A 69 -10.80 -5.04 0.06
CA ALA A 69 -9.67 -4.20 -0.31
C ALA A 69 -10.15 -2.99 -1.13
N VAL A 70 -9.59 -1.82 -0.82
CA VAL A 70 -9.88 -0.55 -1.48
C VAL A 70 -8.56 0.15 -1.77
N ILE A 71 -8.37 0.59 -3.00
CA ILE A 71 -7.21 1.37 -3.42
C ILE A 71 -7.73 2.60 -4.16
N VAL A 72 -7.32 3.78 -3.71
CA VAL A 72 -7.74 5.07 -4.30
C VAL A 72 -6.51 5.90 -4.56
N SER A 73 -6.34 6.35 -5.79
CA SER A 73 -5.26 7.23 -6.22
C SER A 73 -5.80 8.62 -6.50
N ASP A 74 -5.11 9.63 -5.97
CA ASP A 74 -5.45 11.04 -6.19
C ASP A 74 -5.30 11.44 -7.66
N ARG A 75 -4.64 10.60 -8.47
CA ARG A 75 -4.47 10.76 -9.92
C ARG A 75 -5.63 10.19 -10.74
N GLY A 76 -6.76 9.87 -10.11
CA GLY A 76 -8.00 9.51 -10.79
C GLY A 76 -8.21 8.01 -11.01
N GLY A 77 -7.58 7.15 -10.21
CA GLY A 77 -7.75 5.70 -10.28
C GLY A 77 -8.32 5.11 -9.00
N TYR A 78 -9.29 4.20 -9.12
CA TYR A 78 -9.83 3.49 -7.95
C TYR A 78 -10.00 2.00 -8.24
N GLY A 79 -9.91 1.18 -7.20
CA GLY A 79 -10.16 -0.26 -7.24
C GLY A 79 -10.80 -0.72 -5.94
N MET A 80 -11.84 -1.55 -6.04
CA MET A 80 -12.54 -2.11 -4.89
C MET A 80 -12.81 -3.59 -5.11
N SER A 81 -12.57 -4.39 -4.06
CA SER A 81 -13.03 -5.76 -4.00
C SER A 81 -13.56 -6.00 -2.59
N ALA A 82 -14.89 -6.02 -2.43
CA ALA A 82 -15.52 -6.02 -1.10
C ALA A 82 -16.50 -7.19 -0.91
N ILE A 83 -16.68 -7.59 0.35
CA ILE A 83 -17.84 -8.31 0.85
C ILE A 83 -18.59 -7.32 1.74
N TYR A 84 -19.87 -7.09 1.45
CA TYR A 84 -20.68 -6.08 2.13
C TYR A 84 -21.36 -6.70 3.36
N ASP A 85 -20.61 -6.84 4.46
CA ASP A 85 -21.13 -7.19 5.78
C ASP A 85 -20.42 -6.35 6.87
N GLU A 86 -21.09 -6.08 7.99
CA GLU A 86 -20.65 -5.15 9.03
C GLU A 86 -19.50 -5.71 9.91
N TYR A 87 -18.29 -5.14 9.72
CA TYR A 87 -17.13 -4.97 10.65
C TYR A 87 -16.58 -6.16 11.49
N ARG A 88 -15.22 -6.28 11.56
CA ARG A 88 -14.47 -6.38 12.86
C ARG A 88 -12.93 -6.17 12.81
N ASN A 89 -12.46 -5.31 13.75
CA ASN A 89 -11.11 -4.97 14.31
C ASN A 89 -9.78 -5.09 13.55
N THR A 90 -9.66 -5.90 12.50
CA THR A 90 -8.37 -6.08 11.81
C THR A 90 -8.43 -5.43 10.44
N SER A 91 -7.97 -4.17 10.39
CA SER A 91 -7.76 -3.42 9.16
C SER A 91 -6.33 -2.89 9.08
N CYS A 92 -5.93 -2.50 7.88
CA CYS A 92 -4.71 -1.76 7.65
C CYS A 92 -4.97 -0.70 6.59
N GLU A 93 -4.62 0.52 6.96
CA GLU A 93 -4.75 1.74 6.19
C GLU A 93 -3.36 2.31 5.98
N MET A 94 -3.01 2.62 4.73
CA MET A 94 -1.71 3.18 4.40
C MET A 94 -1.83 4.18 3.26
N ASN A 95 -1.33 5.39 3.50
CA ASN A 95 -1.01 6.34 2.44
C ASN A 95 0.42 6.10 1.95
N LEU A 96 0.57 5.84 0.66
CA LEU A 96 1.84 5.62 -0.02
C LEU A 96 1.87 6.45 -1.29
N PHE A 97 2.74 7.46 -1.30
CA PHE A 97 2.74 8.52 -2.32
C PHE A 97 1.34 9.17 -2.44
N ASP A 98 0.79 9.24 -3.65
CA ASP A 98 -0.52 9.82 -3.95
C ASP A 98 -1.61 8.73 -4.00
N THR A 99 -1.45 7.64 -3.23
CA THR A 99 -2.37 6.49 -3.25
C THR A 99 -2.66 5.98 -1.85
N TYR A 100 -3.96 5.91 -1.55
CA TYR A 100 -4.53 5.33 -0.35
C TYR A 100 -4.80 3.84 -0.55
N TYR A 101 -4.34 3.03 0.40
CA TYR A 101 -4.57 1.59 0.47
C TYR A 101 -5.33 1.24 1.74
N TRP A 102 -6.37 0.43 1.60
CA TRP A 102 -7.13 -0.13 2.71
C TRP A 102 -7.39 -1.61 2.47
N VAL A 103 -7.19 -2.42 3.52
CA VAL A 103 -7.61 -3.82 3.56
C VAL A 103 -8.22 -4.11 4.93
N GLY A 104 -9.35 -4.80 4.95
CA GLY A 104 -10.09 -5.08 6.17
C GLY A 104 -10.92 -6.35 6.08
N ARG A 105 -11.12 -6.98 7.24
CA ARG A 105 -11.99 -8.15 7.38
C ARG A 105 -13.46 -7.71 7.49
N THR A 106 -14.35 -8.41 6.81
CA THR A 106 -15.77 -8.04 6.66
C THR A 106 -16.72 -9.19 7.01
N CYS A 107 -16.41 -9.98 8.05
CA CYS A 107 -17.24 -11.05 8.62
C CYS A 107 -17.20 -11.04 10.16
#